data_AF-A0A8T7FGP7-F1
#
_entry.id   AF-A0A8T7FGP7-F1
#
_cell.length_a   1.000
_cell.length_b   1.000
_cell.length_c   1.000
_cell.angle_alpha   90.00
_cell.angle_beta   90.00
_cell.angle_gamma   90.00
#
_symmetry.space_group_name_H-M   'P 1'
#
loop_
_entity.id
_entity.type
_entity.pdbx_description
1 polymer ?
#
loop_
_entity_poly.entity_id
_entity_poly.type
_entity_poly.pdbx_seq_one_letter_code
_entity_poly.pdbx_strand_id
1 'polypeptide(L)'
;MEQLSNEPIGTNEPAPPPPPPPTQPTPPIPPPDNSSRNGWFSRKEYASPAEKKKDFWIGVVLFFVLNILLVACQWGLGFGLVSVSPNLPSDEISSALGTILSWIMILLPWALNIGLIVYFALTRSQIAVGMLAGFGIALALVVAAGILFMVVCFAAAMLYGL
;
A
#
# COMPACT_ATOMS: atom_id res chain seq x y z
N MET A 1 -20.90 -74.98 56.57
CA MET A 1 -21.57 -74.61 55.30
C MET A 1 -22.26 -73.31 55.56
N GLU A 2 -21.57 -72.21 55.23
CA GLU A 2 -21.92 -70.84 55.61
C GLU A 2 -23.05 -70.32 54.71
N GLN A 3 -24.10 -69.78 55.33
CA GLN A 3 -25.18 -69.08 54.63
C GLN A 3 -24.71 -67.67 54.27
N LEU A 4 -24.62 -67.39 52.97
CA LEU A 4 -24.38 -66.05 52.43
C LEU A 4 -25.69 -65.24 52.48
N SER A 5 -25.69 -64.22 53.34
CA SER A 5 -26.73 -63.20 53.46
C SER A 5 -26.69 -62.26 52.26
N ASN A 6 -27.78 -62.20 51.49
CA ASN A 6 -28.00 -61.20 50.44
C ASN A 6 -28.70 -59.98 51.07
N GLU A 7 -27.93 -58.99 51.52
CA GLU A 7 -28.45 -57.64 51.71
C GLU A 7 -28.18 -56.78 50.46
N PRO A 8 -29.17 -56.01 49.98
CA PRO A 8 -28.98 -55.11 48.85
C PRO A 8 -28.11 -53.92 49.26
N ILE A 9 -27.05 -53.68 48.48
CA ILE A 9 -26.17 -52.53 48.61
C ILE A 9 -26.98 -51.25 48.33
N GLY A 10 -27.32 -50.50 49.38
CA GLY A 10 -27.88 -49.16 49.26
C GLY A 10 -26.84 -48.20 48.69
N THR A 11 -27.02 -47.79 47.44
CA THR A 11 -26.25 -46.70 46.82
C THR A 11 -26.69 -45.38 47.45
N ASN A 12 -25.88 -44.86 48.37
CA ASN A 12 -25.98 -43.47 48.86
C ASN A 12 -25.58 -42.52 47.72
N GLU A 13 -26.52 -42.19 46.84
CA GLU A 13 -26.34 -41.14 45.85
C GLU A 13 -26.48 -39.77 46.56
N PRO A 14 -25.46 -38.89 46.53
CA PRO A 14 -25.57 -37.56 47.12
C PRO A 14 -26.69 -36.76 46.44
N ALA A 15 -27.54 -36.12 47.23
CA ALA A 15 -28.61 -35.27 46.72
C ALA A 15 -28.03 -34.18 45.78
N PRO A 16 -28.70 -33.88 44.65
CA PRO A 16 -28.26 -32.83 43.75
C PRO A 16 -28.19 -31.47 44.46
N PRO A 17 -27.21 -30.62 44.12
CA PRO A 17 -27.08 -29.30 44.71
C PRO A 17 -28.33 -28.46 44.41
N PRO A 18 -28.71 -27.54 45.32
CA PRO A 18 -29.86 -26.66 45.11
C PRO A 18 -29.66 -25.80 43.86
N PRO A 19 -30.74 -25.42 43.16
CA PRO A 19 -30.65 -24.56 42.00
C PRO A 19 -30.04 -23.20 42.38
N PRO A 20 -29.24 -22.58 41.49
CA PRO A 20 -28.67 -21.28 41.73
C PRO A 20 -29.78 -20.23 41.92
N PRO A 21 -29.56 -19.20 42.77
CA PRO A 21 -30.52 -18.11 42.93
C PRO A 21 -30.79 -17.42 41.59
N PRO A 22 -32.03 -16.91 41.38
CA PRO A 22 -32.39 -16.23 40.14
C PRO A 22 -31.44 -15.07 39.89
N THR A 23 -30.78 -15.11 38.73
CA THR A 23 -29.84 -14.11 38.26
C THR A 23 -30.55 -12.77 38.18
N GLN A 24 -30.17 -11.81 39.03
CA GLN A 24 -30.62 -10.42 38.87
C GLN A 24 -30.22 -9.95 37.46
N PRO A 25 -31.10 -9.22 36.73
CA PRO A 25 -30.73 -8.61 35.47
C PRO A 25 -29.61 -7.60 35.72
N THR A 26 -28.39 -7.94 35.34
CA THR A 26 -27.27 -7.02 35.32
C THR A 26 -27.66 -5.83 34.42
N PRO A 27 -27.53 -4.58 34.85
CA PRO A 27 -27.73 -3.42 33.99
C PRO A 27 -26.88 -3.57 32.72
N PRO A 28 -27.38 -3.20 31.53
CA PRO A 28 -26.59 -3.27 30.32
C PRO A 28 -25.37 -2.38 30.51
N ILE A 29 -24.19 -3.02 30.53
CA ILE A 29 -22.90 -2.32 30.51
C ILE A 29 -22.93 -1.45 29.24
N PRO A 30 -22.88 -0.10 29.36
CA PRO A 30 -22.81 0.74 28.17
C PRO A 30 -21.58 0.32 27.36
N PRO A 31 -21.69 0.21 26.03
CA PRO A 31 -20.56 -0.18 25.19
C PRO A 31 -19.38 0.76 25.48
N PRO A 32 -18.16 0.23 25.60
CA PRO A 32 -17.00 1.07 25.87
C PRO A 32 -16.88 2.10 24.76
N ASP A 33 -17.00 3.38 25.15
CA ASP A 33 -16.85 4.53 24.27
C ASP A 33 -15.40 4.56 23.78
N ASN A 34 -15.17 3.97 22.61
CA ASN A 34 -13.86 3.75 22.01
C ASN A 34 -13.40 5.00 21.21
N SER A 35 -13.88 6.18 21.59
CA SER A 35 -13.66 7.44 20.87
C SER A 35 -12.28 8.09 21.12
N SER A 36 -11.39 7.48 21.91
CA SER A 36 -10.10 8.09 22.28
C SER A 36 -8.84 7.33 21.84
N ARG A 37 -8.94 6.20 21.13
CA ARG A 37 -7.75 5.55 20.55
C ARG A 37 -7.45 6.13 19.16
N ASN A 38 -6.65 7.20 19.16
CA ASN A 38 -5.85 7.71 18.04
C ASN A 38 -5.96 6.88 16.75
N GLY A 39 -6.98 7.18 15.94
CA GLY A 39 -7.41 6.41 14.78
C GLY A 39 -6.45 6.40 13.59
N TRP A 40 -5.17 6.75 13.82
CA TRP A 40 -4.16 6.82 12.76
C TRP A 40 -3.73 5.43 12.27
N PHE A 41 -3.89 4.38 13.08
CA PHE A 41 -3.53 2.99 12.74
C PHE A 41 -4.68 1.99 12.86
N SER A 42 -5.93 2.45 12.91
CA SER A 42 -7.06 1.52 12.93
C SER A 42 -7.19 0.88 11.55
N ARG A 43 -6.65 -0.33 11.43
CA ARG A 43 -6.69 -1.17 10.23
C ARG A 43 -8.15 -1.29 9.80
N LYS A 44 -8.50 -0.73 8.63
CA LYS A 44 -9.84 -0.90 8.06
C LYS A 44 -10.14 -2.39 7.91
N GLU A 45 -11.14 -2.87 8.63
CA GLU A 45 -11.77 -4.14 8.34
C GLU A 45 -12.61 -3.97 7.08
N TYR A 46 -12.26 -4.73 6.05
CA TYR A 46 -12.97 -4.73 4.79
C TYR A 46 -14.26 -5.54 4.95
N ALA A 47 -15.41 -4.90 4.73
CA ALA A 47 -16.70 -5.56 4.81
C ALA A 47 -16.97 -6.47 3.61
N SER A 48 -16.29 -6.23 2.47
CA SER A 48 -16.46 -7.02 1.26
C SER A 48 -15.17 -7.18 0.42
N PRO A 49 -15.05 -8.27 -0.36
CA PRO A 49 -13.94 -8.45 -1.30
C PRO A 49 -13.97 -7.42 -2.46
N ALA A 50 -15.13 -6.83 -2.76
CA ALA A 50 -15.26 -5.80 -3.78
C ALA A 50 -14.51 -4.51 -3.40
N GLU A 51 -14.56 -4.12 -2.12
CA GLU A 51 -13.83 -2.96 -1.61
C GLU A 51 -12.31 -3.12 -1.71
N LYS A 52 -11.80 -4.35 -1.47
CA LYS A 52 -10.37 -4.65 -1.63
C LYS A 52 -9.90 -4.45 -3.06
N LYS A 53 -10.68 -4.92 -4.05
CA LYS A 53 -10.37 -4.75 -5.47
C LYS A 53 -10.37 -3.27 -5.88
N LYS A 54 -11.32 -2.48 -5.36
CA LYS A 54 -11.39 -1.04 -5.62
C LYS A 54 -10.16 -0.31 -5.08
N ASP A 55 -9.77 -0.58 -3.83
CA ASP A 55 -8.58 0.03 -3.21
C ASP A 55 -7.30 -0.35 -3.98
N PHE A 56 -7.17 -1.59 -4.44
CA PHE A 56 -6.06 -2.02 -5.29
C PHE A 56 -5.99 -1.21 -6.60
N TRP A 57 -7.09 -1.11 -7.34
CA TRP A 57 -7.13 -0.36 -8.60
C TRP A 57 -6.88 1.13 -8.40
N ILE A 58 -7.35 1.71 -7.29
CA ILE A 58 -7.02 3.08 -6.90
C ILE A 58 -5.51 3.24 -6.75
N GLY A 59 -4.81 2.30 -6.11
CA GLY A 59 -3.35 2.31 -6.01
C GLY A 59 -2.66 2.30 -7.37
N VAL A 60 -3.11 1.43 -8.28
CA VAL A 60 -2.58 1.35 -9.66
C VAL A 60 -2.78 2.67 -10.40
N VAL A 61 -4.00 3.20 -10.42
CA VAL A 61 -4.33 4.45 -11.12
C VAL A 61 -3.57 5.63 -10.52
N LEU A 62 -3.51 5.71 -9.19
CA LEU A 62 -2.78 6.77 -8.49
C LEU A 62 -1.29 6.75 -8.87
N PHE A 63 -0.67 5.57 -8.95
CA PHE A 63 0.71 5.42 -9.40
C PHE A 63 0.91 5.99 -10.81
N PHE A 64 0.09 5.61 -11.79
CA PHE A 64 0.24 6.10 -13.16
C PHE A 64 -0.02 7.59 -13.29
N VAL A 65 -1.11 8.09 -12.69
CA VAL A 65 -1.45 9.52 -12.74
C VAL A 65 -0.34 10.36 -12.12
N LEU A 66 0.16 9.98 -10.94
CA LEU A 66 1.25 10.70 -10.28
C LEU A 66 2.52 10.72 -11.13
N ASN A 67 2.93 9.57 -11.68
CA ASN A 67 4.14 9.50 -12.49
C ASN A 67 4.00 10.28 -13.80
N ILE A 68 2.83 10.26 -14.46
CA ILE A 68 2.58 11.08 -15.66
C ILE A 68 2.68 12.57 -15.33
N LEU A 69 2.08 13.02 -14.22
CA LEU A 69 2.17 14.42 -13.78
C LEU A 69 3.62 14.82 -13.48
N LEU A 70 4.39 13.95 -12.83
CA LEU A 70 5.79 14.21 -12.49
C LEU A 70 6.67 14.29 -13.74
N VAL A 71 6.49 13.38 -14.70
CA VAL A 71 7.19 13.43 -15.99
C VAL A 71 6.80 14.69 -16.76
N ALA A 72 5.52 15.04 -16.83
CA ALA A 72 5.06 16.26 -17.48
C ALA A 72 5.64 17.52 -16.82
N CYS A 73 5.73 17.53 -15.49
CA CYS A 73 6.34 18.60 -14.72
C CYS A 73 7.85 18.72 -15.03
N GLN A 74 8.56 17.60 -15.06
CA GLN A 74 10.00 17.55 -15.33
C GLN A 74 10.34 18.01 -16.74
N TRP A 75 9.58 17.57 -17.74
CA TRP A 75 9.73 18.03 -19.12
C TRP A 75 9.29 19.49 -19.29
N GLY A 76 8.18 19.90 -18.67
CA GLY A 76 7.65 21.26 -18.75
C GLY A 76 8.60 22.31 -18.15
N LEU A 77 9.18 22.03 -16.98
CA LEU A 77 10.19 22.88 -16.36
C LEU A 77 11.48 22.94 -17.17
N GLY A 78 11.93 21.80 -17.72
CA GLY A 78 13.13 21.76 -18.57
C GLY A 78 12.97 22.60 -19.84
N PHE A 79 11.82 22.47 -20.53
CA PHE A 79 11.53 23.24 -21.74
C PHE A 79 11.33 24.74 -21.44
N GLY A 80 10.67 25.06 -20.33
CA GLY A 80 10.47 26.44 -19.87
C GLY A 80 11.78 27.17 -19.57
N LEU A 81 12.75 26.50 -18.95
CA LEU A 81 14.05 27.10 -18.64
C LEU A 81 14.90 27.36 -19.90
N VAL A 82 14.88 26.45 -20.88
CA VAL A 82 15.60 26.60 -22.15
C VAL A 82 14.98 27.69 -23.03
N SER A 83 13.66 27.89 -22.96
CA SER A 83 12.97 28.88 -23.79
C SER A 83 13.00 30.31 -23.25
N VAL A 84 13.19 30.50 -21.94
CA VAL A 84 13.09 31.82 -21.29
C VAL A 84 14.46 32.50 -21.10
N SER A 85 15.58 31.80 -21.31
CA SER A 85 16.91 32.36 -21.02
C SER A 85 17.90 32.34 -22.20
N PRO A 86 17.80 33.30 -23.14
CA PRO A 86 18.82 33.48 -24.17
C PRO A 86 20.08 34.24 -23.67
N ASN A 87 20.04 34.91 -22.50
CA ASN A 87 21.01 35.96 -22.16
C ASN A 87 21.42 36.06 -20.66
N LEU A 88 21.41 34.97 -19.88
CA LEU A 88 21.95 35.03 -18.50
C LEU A 88 23.49 34.96 -18.51
N PRO A 89 24.21 35.95 -17.94
CA PRO A 89 25.66 35.93 -17.85
C PRO A 89 26.14 34.81 -16.93
N SER A 90 27.30 34.28 -17.29
CA SER A 90 28.02 33.15 -16.71
C SER A 90 28.58 33.47 -15.33
N ASP A 91 27.86 33.11 -14.27
CA ASP A 91 28.42 33.01 -12.92
C ASP A 91 28.35 31.55 -12.47
N GLU A 92 29.46 31.00 -11.99
CA GLU A 92 29.59 29.61 -11.51
C GLU A 92 28.60 29.23 -10.39
N ILE A 93 28.02 30.23 -9.71
CA ILE A 93 26.94 30.03 -8.74
C ILE A 93 25.66 29.54 -9.44
N SER A 94 25.40 30.00 -10.66
CA SER A 94 24.27 29.56 -11.50
C SER A 94 24.43 28.11 -11.95
N SER A 95 25.66 27.66 -12.24
CA SER A 95 25.92 26.27 -12.63
C SER A 95 25.80 25.30 -11.46
N ALA A 96 26.28 25.68 -10.27
CA ALA A 96 26.12 24.88 -9.05
C ALA A 96 24.64 24.75 -8.64
N LEU A 97 23.89 25.86 -8.61
CA LEU A 97 22.46 25.85 -8.30
C LEU A 97 21.64 25.10 -9.35
N GLY A 98 21.98 25.24 -10.64
CA GLY A 98 21.35 24.48 -11.72
C GLY A 98 21.58 22.98 -11.60
N THR A 99 22.79 22.57 -11.21
CA THR A 99 23.13 21.16 -10.96
C THR A 99 22.33 20.62 -9.77
N ILE A 100 22.31 21.33 -8.63
CA ILE A 100 21.56 20.93 -7.44
C ILE A 100 20.06 20.82 -7.75
N LEU A 101 19.50 21.82 -8.45
CA LEU A 101 18.08 21.82 -8.82
C LEU A 101 17.76 20.66 -9.77
N SER A 102 18.66 20.35 -10.72
CA SER A 102 18.54 19.18 -11.60
C SER A 102 18.50 17.87 -10.81
N TRP A 103 19.42 17.68 -9.86
CA TRP A 103 19.42 16.50 -8.97
C TRP A 103 18.16 16.39 -8.12
N ILE A 104 17.68 17.51 -7.55
CA ILE A 104 16.44 17.53 -6.79
C ILE A 104 15.26 17.12 -7.69
N MET A 105 15.16 17.68 -8.89
CA MET A 105 14.08 17.34 -9.83
C MET A 105 14.16 15.89 -10.32
N ILE A 106 15.36 15.31 -10.43
CA ILE A 106 15.56 13.88 -10.76
C ILE A 106 15.14 13.00 -9.57
N LEU A 107 15.48 13.37 -8.34
CA LEU A 107 15.21 12.55 -7.14
C LEU A 107 13.79 12.72 -6.61
N LEU A 108 13.14 13.86 -6.84
CA LEU A 108 11.81 14.18 -6.33
C LEU A 108 10.74 13.13 -6.74
N PRO A 109 10.68 12.65 -8.00
CA PRO A 109 9.76 11.57 -8.38
C PRO A 109 10.00 10.27 -7.64
N TRP A 110 11.27 9.92 -7.40
CA TRP A 110 11.63 8.72 -6.64
C TRP A 110 11.20 8.84 -5.18
N ALA A 111 11.51 9.97 -4.55
CA ALA A 111 11.13 10.25 -3.18
C ALA A 111 9.60 10.25 -2.99
N LEU A 112 8.85 10.84 -3.93
CA LEU A 112 7.38 10.83 -3.91
C LEU A 112 6.79 9.42 -4.08
N ASN A 113 7.30 8.63 -5.03
CA ASN A 113 6.83 7.26 -5.24
C ASN A 113 7.10 6.37 -4.01
N ILE A 114 8.33 6.39 -3.49
CA ILE A 114 8.71 5.61 -2.31
C ILE A 114 7.92 6.10 -1.09
N GLY A 115 7.83 7.42 -0.89
CA GLY A 115 7.10 8.02 0.21
C GLY A 115 5.61 7.66 0.19
N LEU A 116 4.95 7.71 -0.96
CA LEU A 116 3.56 7.26 -1.10
C LEU A 116 3.41 5.78 -0.80
N ILE A 117 4.29 4.93 -1.34
CA ILE A 117 4.21 3.48 -1.12
C ILE A 117 4.34 3.18 0.39
N VAL A 118 5.29 3.81 1.08
CA VAL A 118 5.47 3.63 2.54
C VAL A 118 4.26 4.19 3.30
N TYR A 119 3.79 5.38 2.96
CA TYR A 119 2.61 5.98 3.58
C TYR A 119 1.35 5.10 3.43
N PHE A 120 1.10 4.58 2.23
CA PHE A 120 -0.02 3.68 1.97
C PHE A 120 0.22 2.28 2.53
N ALA A 121 1.45 1.81 2.65
CA ALA A 121 1.73 0.53 3.30
C ALA A 121 1.32 0.56 4.78
N LEU A 122 1.51 1.70 5.45
CA LEU A 122 1.15 1.90 6.85
C LEU A 122 -0.35 2.19 7.07
N THR A 123 -1.00 2.89 6.14
CA THR A 123 -2.42 3.29 6.28
C THR A 123 -3.40 2.32 5.61
N ARG A 124 -3.08 1.83 4.41
CA ARG A 124 -3.93 0.95 3.58
C ARG A 124 -3.10 0.06 2.66
N SER A 125 -2.63 -1.08 3.19
CA SER A 125 -1.70 -1.97 2.48
C SER A 125 -2.17 -2.45 1.09
N GLN A 126 -3.48 -2.57 0.85
CA GLN A 126 -4.03 -2.95 -0.46
C GLN A 126 -3.72 -1.90 -1.55
N ILE A 127 -3.73 -0.62 -1.20
CA ILE A 127 -3.37 0.47 -2.13
C ILE A 127 -1.88 0.40 -2.46
N ALA A 128 -1.03 0.16 -1.46
CA ALA A 128 0.42 0.01 -1.65
C ALA A 128 0.77 -1.17 -2.57
N VAL A 129 0.08 -2.31 -2.42
CA VAL A 129 0.22 -3.45 -3.34
C VAL A 129 -0.22 -3.07 -4.76
N GLY A 130 -1.29 -2.28 -4.90
CA GLY A 130 -1.71 -1.71 -6.19
C GLY A 130 -0.64 -0.82 -6.82
N MET A 131 -0.03 0.08 -6.04
CA MET A 131 1.06 0.93 -6.53
C MET A 131 2.29 0.09 -6.95
N LEU A 132 2.64 -0.93 -6.17
CA LEU A 132 3.75 -1.83 -6.49
C LEU A 132 3.49 -2.64 -7.76
N ALA A 133 2.26 -3.11 -7.96
CA ALA A 133 1.85 -3.76 -9.20
C ALA A 133 1.92 -2.78 -10.39
N GLY A 134 1.46 -1.54 -10.22
CA GLY A 134 1.62 -0.47 -11.22
C GLY A 134 3.07 -0.25 -11.62
N PHE A 135 3.98 -0.21 -10.65
CA PHE A 135 5.43 -0.11 -10.88
C PHE A 135 5.97 -1.31 -11.67
N GLY A 136 5.57 -2.55 -11.30
CA GLY A 136 5.97 -3.74 -12.04
C GLY A 136 5.49 -3.73 -13.50
N ILE A 137 4.25 -3.29 -13.74
CA ILE A 137 3.70 -3.13 -15.10
C ILE A 137 4.50 -2.09 -15.88
N ALA A 138 4.80 -0.94 -15.28
CA ALA A 138 5.60 0.10 -15.92
C ALA A 138 7.00 -0.40 -16.30
N LEU A 139 7.67 -1.13 -15.39
CA LEU A 139 8.96 -1.75 -15.69
C LEU A 139 8.88 -2.75 -16.85
N ALA A 140 7.85 -3.61 -16.86
CA ALA A 140 7.66 -4.56 -17.94
C ALA A 140 7.46 -3.86 -19.29
N LEU A 141 6.67 -2.77 -19.34
CA LEU A 141 6.47 -1.98 -20.55
C LEU A 141 7.76 -1.30 -21.03
N VAL A 142 8.56 -0.74 -20.10
CA VAL A 142 9.85 -0.12 -20.45
C VAL A 142 10.84 -1.15 -21.01
N VAL A 143 10.93 -2.33 -20.40
CA VAL A 143 11.77 -3.42 -20.89
C VAL A 143 11.30 -3.88 -22.28
N ALA A 144 10.00 -4.09 -22.47
CA ALA A 144 9.44 -4.48 -23.75
C ALA A 144 9.71 -3.43 -24.84
N ALA A 145 9.51 -2.14 -24.53
CA ALA A 145 9.81 -1.03 -25.44
C ALA A 145 11.31 -0.96 -25.78
N GLY A 146 12.20 -1.18 -24.81
CA GLY A 146 13.64 -1.21 -25.03
C GLY A 146 14.08 -2.34 -25.95
N ILE A 147 13.49 -3.53 -25.81
CA ILE A 147 13.73 -4.67 -26.71
C ILE A 147 13.28 -4.34 -28.13
N LEU A 148 12.05 -3.83 -28.29
CA LEU A 148 11.53 -3.42 -29.60
C LEU A 148 12.41 -2.36 -30.25
N PHE A 149 12.85 -1.37 -29.47
CA PHE A 149 13.77 -0.33 -29.93
C PHE A 149 15.09 -0.92 -30.42
N MET A 150 15.71 -1.85 -29.66
CA MET A 150 16.94 -2.53 -30.10
C MET A 150 16.75 -3.32 -31.40
N VAL A 151 15.64 -4.04 -31.55
CA VAL A 151 15.33 -4.77 -32.79
C VAL A 151 15.20 -3.82 -33.98
N VAL A 152 14.50 -2.69 -33.80
CA VAL A 152 14.36 -1.66 -34.84
C VAL A 152 15.71 -1.06 -35.21
N CYS A 153 16.55 -0.73 -34.22
CA CYS A 153 17.89 -0.19 -34.47
C CYS A 153 18.77 -1.19 -35.23
N PHE A 154 18.72 -2.48 -34.87
CA PHE A 154 19.47 -3.52 -35.56
C PHE A 154 18.99 -3.72 -37.00
N ALA A 155 17.67 -3.76 -37.22
CA ALA A 155 17.09 -3.86 -38.55
C ALA A 155 17.45 -2.64 -39.43
N ALA A 156 17.42 -1.43 -38.86
CA ALA A 156 17.84 -0.22 -39.54
C ALA A 156 19.32 -0.27 -39.92
N ALA A 157 20.21 -0.67 -39.00
CA ALA A 157 21.65 -0.80 -39.29
C ALA A 157 21.91 -1.76 -40.46
N MET A 158 21.27 -2.94 -40.45
CA MET A 158 21.37 -3.94 -41.52
C MET A 158 20.81 -3.43 -42.86
N LEU A 159 19.73 -2.64 -42.84
CA LEU A 159 19.11 -2.09 -44.04
C LEU A 159 19.92 -0.94 -44.65
N TYR A 160 20.54 -0.11 -43.82
CA TYR A 160 21.34 1.04 -44.26
C TYR A 160 22.83 0.71 -44.47
N GLY A 161 23.26 -0.52 -44.19
CA GLY A 161 24.64 -0.98 -44.42
C GLY A 161 25.66 -0.33 -43.49
N LEU A 162 25.25 0.02 -42.26
CA LEU A 162 26.11 0.49 -41.17
C LEU A 162 26.77 -0.68 -40.44
#